data_AF-A0A917V1P3-F1
#
_entry.id   AF-A0A917V1P3-F1
#
_cell.length_a   1.000
_cell.length_b   1.000
_cell.length_c   1.000
_cell.angle_alpha   90.00
_cell.angle_beta   90.00
_cell.angle_gamma   90.00
#
_symmetry.space_group_name_H-M   'P 1'
#
loop_
_entity.id
_entity.type
_entity.pdbx_description
1 polymer ?
#
loop_
_entity_poly.entity_id
_entity_poly.type
_entity_poly.pdbx_seq_one_letter_code
_entity_poly.pdbx_strand_id
1 'polypeptide(L)'
;MNDFGVTTDEVDGHSLEDYLQGAERTEDTRFAVVNVTLKNTGDEPFVPSEKMSAQLIGELTYQESWDEIFTERDNELSPGKEITGNLVYISDNLYEDGVVYMSYETGAREEVKFELPVPNE
;
A
#
# COMPACT_ATOMS: atom_id res chain seq x y z
N MET A 1 -11.85 8.36 -2.21
CA MET A 1 -11.71 7.99 -3.64
C MET A 1 -10.49 7.11 -3.64
N ASN A 2 -10.63 5.83 -3.97
CA ASN A 2 -9.47 4.94 -4.01
C ASN A 2 -8.88 5.05 -5.41
N ASP A 3 -7.57 5.27 -5.48
CA ASP A 3 -6.86 5.42 -6.74
C ASP A 3 -5.57 4.61 -6.69
N PHE A 4 -5.13 4.12 -7.85
CA PHE A 4 -3.88 3.38 -7.99
C PHE A 4 -3.04 4.02 -9.09
N GLY A 5 -1.79 4.32 -8.75
CA GLY A 5 -0.85 4.93 -9.68
C GLY A 5 0.56 4.38 -9.47
N VAL A 6 1.37 4.56 -10.51
CA VAL A 6 2.78 4.20 -10.52
C VAL A 6 3.61 5.42 -10.88
N THR A 7 4.72 5.66 -10.17
CA THR A 7 5.51 6.87 -10.37
C THR A 7 6.99 6.68 -10.05
N THR A 8 7.82 7.56 -10.60
CA THR A 8 9.22 7.75 -10.22
C THR A 8 9.45 8.99 -9.36
N ASP A 9 8.42 9.82 -9.21
CA ASP A 9 8.48 11.08 -8.47
C ASP A 9 8.38 10.83 -6.96
N GLU A 10 8.70 11.84 -6.16
CA GLU A 10 8.55 11.80 -4.71
C GLU A 10 7.09 11.59 -4.31
N VAL A 11 6.87 10.72 -3.31
CA VAL A 11 5.56 10.43 -2.73
C VAL A 11 5.59 10.82 -1.26
N ASP A 12 4.72 11.75 -0.86
CA ASP A 12 4.62 12.27 0.51
C ASP A 12 5.97 12.75 1.10
N GLY A 13 6.84 13.29 0.24
CA GLY A 13 8.16 13.79 0.61
C GLY A 13 9.27 12.73 0.66
N HIS A 14 8.98 11.49 0.25
CA HIS A 14 9.93 10.39 0.16
C HIS A 14 10.29 10.08 -1.29
N SER A 15 11.59 9.97 -1.55
CA SER A 15 12.18 9.55 -2.82
C SER A 15 12.39 8.03 -2.87
N LEU A 16 12.61 7.48 -4.06
CA LEU A 16 12.97 6.06 -4.21
C LEU A 16 14.31 5.74 -3.54
N GLU A 17 15.22 6.71 -3.54
CA GLU A 17 16.55 6.65 -2.95
C GLU A 17 16.51 6.50 -1.42
N ASP A 18 15.53 7.10 -0.75
CA ASP A 18 15.35 6.99 0.70
C ASP A 18 15.15 5.53 1.14
N TYR A 19 14.69 4.67 0.23
CA TYR A 19 14.40 3.27 0.54
C TYR A 19 15.38 2.26 0.00
N LEU A 20 15.99 2.53 -1.15
CA LEU A 20 16.90 1.55 -1.74
C LEU A 20 18.11 1.29 -0.81
N GLN A 21 18.36 2.10 0.22
CA GLN A 21 19.37 1.89 1.28
C GLN A 21 20.75 1.48 0.71
N GLY A 22 21.10 1.97 -0.48
CA GLY A 22 22.34 1.66 -1.19
C GLY A 22 22.26 0.52 -2.22
N ALA A 23 21.10 -0.08 -2.45
CA ALA A 23 20.82 -0.88 -3.63
C ALA A 23 20.73 0.02 -4.87
N GLU A 24 21.21 -0.47 -6.01
CA GLU A 24 21.09 0.26 -7.27
C GLU A 24 19.65 0.17 -7.77
N ARG A 25 19.10 1.34 -8.10
CA ARG A 25 17.83 1.48 -8.80
C ARG A 25 17.97 0.96 -10.23
N THR A 26 17.00 0.21 -10.72
CA THR A 26 16.91 -0.12 -12.15
C THR A 26 16.08 0.93 -12.88
N GLU A 27 16.11 0.94 -14.22
CA GLU A 27 15.24 1.82 -15.01
C GLU A 27 13.74 1.52 -14.78
N ASP A 28 13.43 0.34 -14.23
CA ASP A 28 12.07 -0.16 -14.02
C ASP A 28 11.56 0.05 -12.59
N THR A 29 12.43 0.43 -11.65
CA THR A 29 12.02 0.71 -10.26
C THR A 29 11.01 1.86 -10.22
N ARG A 30 9.80 1.57 -9.73
CA ARG A 30 8.71 2.52 -9.52
C ARG A 30 8.15 2.41 -8.10
N PHE A 31 7.57 3.50 -7.63
CA PHE A 31 6.58 3.45 -6.58
C PHE A 31 5.26 2.93 -7.16
N ALA A 32 4.63 1.96 -6.48
CA ALA A 32 3.20 1.72 -6.58
C ALA A 32 2.51 2.44 -5.42
N VAL A 33 1.56 3.31 -5.75
CA VAL A 33 0.85 4.15 -4.79
C VAL A 33 -0.62 3.80 -4.85
N VAL A 34 -1.16 3.35 -3.72
CA VAL A 34 -2.60 3.14 -3.55
C VAL A 34 -3.12 4.18 -2.57
N ASN A 35 -3.93 5.13 -3.04
CA ASN A 35 -4.63 6.03 -2.13
C ASN A 35 -5.83 5.30 -1.54
N VAL A 36 -5.89 5.22 -0.21
CA VAL A 36 -6.94 4.48 0.51
C VAL A 36 -7.61 5.36 1.55
N THR A 37 -8.91 5.18 1.71
CA THR A 37 -9.67 5.69 2.85
C THR A 37 -10.05 4.53 3.76
N LEU A 38 -9.57 4.54 5.00
CA LEU A 38 -9.92 3.56 6.02
C LEU A 38 -10.99 4.14 6.95
N LYS A 39 -12.05 3.37 7.19
CA LYS A 39 -13.17 3.75 8.06
C LYS A 39 -13.33 2.72 9.17
N ASN A 40 -13.40 3.17 10.42
CA ASN A 40 -13.88 2.30 11.49
C ASN A 40 -15.42 2.22 11.44
N THR A 41 -15.95 1.11 10.94
CA THR A 41 -17.39 0.81 10.92
C THR A 41 -17.86 -0.01 12.12
N GLY A 42 -16.95 -0.37 13.03
CA GLY A 42 -17.26 -1.08 14.27
C GLY A 42 -17.72 -0.14 15.38
N ASP A 43 -17.80 -0.70 16.59
CA ASP A 43 -18.23 -0.05 17.83
C ASP A 43 -17.10 0.19 18.83
N GLU A 44 -15.93 -0.41 18.60
CA GLU A 44 -14.71 -0.23 19.40
C GLU A 44 -13.59 0.46 18.60
N PRO A 45 -12.73 1.26 19.26
CA PRO A 45 -11.53 1.78 18.63
C PRO A 45 -10.52 0.68 18.30
N PHE A 46 -9.70 0.89 17.27
CA PHE A 46 -8.56 0.02 16.96
C PHE A 46 -7.42 0.81 16.32
N VAL A 47 -6.21 0.25 16.35
CA VAL A 47 -5.06 0.76 15.58
C VAL A 47 -5.00 0.02 14.25
N PRO A 48 -5.17 0.70 13.09
CA PRO A 48 -5.20 0.05 11.79
C PRO A 48 -3.99 -0.84 11.47
N SER A 49 -2.75 -0.38 11.67
CA SER A 49 -1.55 -1.19 11.39
C SER A 49 -1.43 -2.46 12.24
N GLU A 50 -1.90 -2.44 13.49
CA GLU A 50 -1.92 -3.63 14.33
C GLU A 50 -2.93 -4.70 13.86
N LYS A 51 -3.95 -4.26 13.11
CA LYS A 51 -5.04 -5.12 12.67
C LYS A 51 -4.92 -5.52 11.21
N MET A 52 -4.13 -4.82 10.42
CA MET A 52 -4.16 -4.91 8.97
C MET A 52 -2.74 -4.77 8.42
N SER A 53 -2.23 -5.83 7.79
CA SER A 53 -1.07 -5.71 6.89
C SER A 53 -1.58 -5.51 5.47
N ALA A 54 -1.11 -4.43 4.81
CA ALA A 54 -1.48 -4.12 3.43
C ALA A 54 -0.39 -4.63 2.48
N GLN A 55 -0.68 -5.73 1.79
CA GLN A 55 0.26 -6.40 0.90
C GLN A 55 -0.12 -6.19 -0.57
N LEU A 56 0.90 -5.97 -1.40
CA LEU A 56 0.79 -5.95 -2.86
C LEU A 56 1.26 -7.30 -3.40
N ILE A 57 0.38 -8.01 -4.11
CA ILE A 57 0.58 -9.40 -4.54
C ILE A 57 0.30 -9.50 -6.06
N GLY A 58 1.31 -9.89 -6.82
CA GLY A 58 1.23 -10.25 -8.24
C GLY A 58 1.76 -11.67 -8.48
N GLU A 59 2.03 -12.01 -9.74
CA GLU A 59 2.73 -13.25 -10.11
C GLU A 59 4.21 -13.20 -9.67
N LEU A 60 4.81 -12.02 -9.77
CA LEU A 60 6.21 -11.69 -9.49
C LEU A 60 6.36 -10.71 -8.32
N THR A 61 5.33 -9.93 -7.99
CA THR A 61 5.35 -8.98 -6.87
C THR A 61 4.83 -9.61 -5.58
N TYR A 62 5.59 -9.44 -4.49
CA TYR A 62 5.12 -9.63 -3.13
C TYR A 62 5.80 -8.58 -2.23
N GLN A 63 5.04 -7.55 -1.83
CA GLN A 63 5.57 -6.41 -1.09
C GLN A 63 4.61 -5.99 0.03
N GLU A 64 5.16 -5.57 1.17
CA GLU A 64 4.40 -4.90 2.22
C GLU A 64 4.44 -3.39 2.03
N SER A 65 3.36 -2.70 2.37
CA SER A 65 3.34 -1.24 2.27
C SER A 65 4.26 -0.62 3.30
N TRP A 66 4.86 0.53 3.00
CA TRP A 66 5.66 1.21 4.02
C TRP A 66 4.78 2.00 4.98
N ASP A 67 4.90 1.64 6.24
CA ASP A 67 4.13 2.27 7.31
C ASP A 67 4.63 3.69 7.61
N GLU A 68 5.90 3.99 7.35
CA GLU A 68 6.51 5.32 7.58
C GLU A 68 5.88 6.45 6.74
N ILE A 69 5.18 6.12 5.65
CA ILE A 69 4.55 7.11 4.77
C ILE A 69 3.12 7.46 5.23
N PHE A 70 2.37 6.49 5.76
CA PHE A 70 0.99 6.72 6.19
C PHE A 70 0.83 6.39 7.66
N THR A 71 1.59 7.12 8.48
CA THR A 71 1.73 6.95 9.93
C THR A 71 0.42 7.13 10.72
N GLU A 72 -0.60 7.77 10.14
CA GLU A 72 -1.93 7.88 10.77
C GLU A 72 -2.53 6.50 11.07
N ARG A 73 -2.13 5.46 10.33
CA ARG A 73 -2.54 4.07 10.56
C ARG A 73 -2.01 3.49 11.88
N ASP A 74 -0.99 4.10 12.48
CA ASP A 74 -0.39 3.69 13.75
C ASP A 74 -1.09 4.31 14.96
N ASN A 75 -2.12 5.13 14.72
CA ASN A 75 -2.89 5.79 15.75
C ASN A 75 -4.28 5.15 15.90
N GLU A 76 -4.86 5.29 17.08
CA GLU A 76 -6.19 4.77 17.37
C GLU A 76 -7.27 5.46 16.52
N LEU A 77 -8.01 4.67 15.74
CA LEU A 77 -9.14 5.11 14.93
C LEU A 77 -10.46 4.84 15.66
N SER A 78 -11.08 5.89 16.19
CA SER A 78 -12.36 5.77 16.91
C SER A 78 -13.52 5.35 15.98
N PRO A 79 -14.59 4.73 16.52
CA PRO A 79 -15.79 4.37 15.78
C PRO A 79 -16.37 5.51 14.94
N GLY A 80 -16.70 5.21 13.68
CA GLY A 80 -17.28 6.15 12.72
C GLY A 80 -16.30 7.17 12.12
N LYS A 81 -15.01 7.15 12.49
CA LYS A 81 -13.97 8.02 11.94
C LYS A 81 -13.31 7.40 10.71
N GLU A 82 -12.73 8.28 9.90
CA GLU A 82 -12.05 7.97 8.65
C GLU A 82 -10.67 8.62 8.64
N ILE A 83 -9.69 7.90 8.08
CA ILE A 83 -8.37 8.42 7.72
C ILE A 83 -8.13 8.13 6.24
N THR A 84 -7.34 8.97 5.57
CA THR A 84 -6.99 8.79 4.16
C THR A 84 -5.50 9.04 4.01
N GLY A 85 -4.84 8.20 3.22
CA GLY A 85 -3.41 8.30 2.96
C GLY A 85 -2.98 7.31 1.89
N ASN A 86 -1.68 7.29 1.64
CA ASN A 86 -1.08 6.46 0.59
C ASN A 86 -0.44 5.20 1.18
N LEU A 87 -0.83 4.05 0.66
CA LEU A 87 0.00 2.86 0.74
C LEU A 87 1.03 2.94 -0.37
N VAL A 88 2.31 2.75 -0.03
CA VAL A 88 3.41 2.84 -0.99
C VAL A 88 4.20 1.56 -0.98
N TYR A 89 4.53 1.08 -2.17
CA TYR A 89 5.31 -0.12 -2.44
C TYR A 89 6.40 0.21 -3.45
N ILE A 90 7.49 -0.55 -3.45
CA ILE A 90 8.48 -0.53 -4.54
C ILE A 90 8.45 -1.87 -5.25
N SER A 91 8.32 -1.82 -6.58
CA SER A 91 8.49 -3.00 -7.43
C SER A 91 9.13 -2.58 -8.75
N ASP A 92 9.97 -3.48 -9.26
CA ASP A 92 10.59 -3.38 -10.58
C ASP A 92 9.76 -4.11 -11.64
N ASN A 93 8.82 -4.97 -11.22
CA ASN A 93 8.14 -5.92 -12.11
C ASN A 93 6.62 -5.69 -12.19
N LEU A 94 6.14 -4.54 -11.71
CA LEU A 94 4.72 -4.22 -11.60
C LEU A 94 3.95 -4.33 -12.92
N TYR A 95 4.57 -3.99 -14.04
CA TYR A 95 3.97 -4.08 -15.37
C TYR A 95 4.06 -5.49 -15.98
N GLU A 96 5.01 -6.30 -15.52
CA GLU A 96 5.11 -7.71 -15.90
C GLU A 96 4.03 -8.54 -15.18
N ASP A 97 3.62 -8.07 -14.00
CA ASP A 97 2.45 -8.60 -13.29
C ASP A 97 1.16 -8.22 -14.01
N GLY A 98 0.63 -9.14 -14.80
CA GLY A 98 -0.61 -8.91 -15.54
C GLY A 98 -1.80 -8.54 -14.65
N VAL A 99 -1.85 -9.04 -13.40
CA VAL A 99 -2.85 -8.65 -12.39
C VAL A 99 -2.16 -8.53 -11.04
N VAL A 100 -2.45 -7.44 -10.32
CA VAL A 100 -1.94 -7.19 -8.98
C VAL A 100 -3.11 -7.01 -8.00
N TYR A 101 -2.97 -7.59 -6.82
CA TYR A 101 -3.94 -7.53 -5.74
C TYR A 101 -3.37 -6.77 -4.55
N MET A 102 -4.19 -5.90 -3.97
CA MET A 102 -3.99 -5.44 -2.61
C MET A 102 -4.72 -6.38 -1.66
N SER A 103 -3.97 -7.07 -0.81
CA SER A 103 -4.52 -7.88 0.26
C SER A 103 -4.47 -7.09 1.57
N TYR A 104 -5.59 -7.12 2.29
CA TYR A 104 -5.67 -6.64 3.66
C TYR A 104 -5.86 -7.82 4.60
N GLU A 105 -4.76 -8.26 5.21
CA GLU A 105 -4.80 -9.35 6.17
C GLU A 105 -5.00 -8.81 7.58
N THR A 106 -6.23 -8.98 8.07
CA THR A 106 -6.50 -9.09 9.50
C THR A 106 -6.54 -10.57 9.83
N GLY A 107 -5.99 -11.01 10.97
CA GLY A 107 -5.81 -12.42 11.41
C GLY A 107 -7.10 -13.28 11.48
N ALA A 108 -7.83 -13.33 10.38
CA ALA A 108 -9.13 -13.90 10.13
C ALA A 108 -8.97 -15.01 9.10
N ARG A 109 -9.94 -15.93 9.09
CA ARG A 109 -9.94 -17.12 8.23
C ARG A 109 -10.13 -16.80 6.74
N GLU A 110 -10.44 -15.56 6.38
CA GLU A 110 -10.73 -15.12 5.02
C GLU A 110 -9.93 -13.86 4.69
N GLU A 111 -9.08 -13.98 3.67
CA GLU A 111 -8.25 -12.92 3.12
C GLU A 111 -9.11 -12.04 2.18
N VAL A 112 -9.13 -10.72 2.39
CA VAL A 112 -9.82 -9.79 1.49
C VAL A 112 -8.82 -9.24 0.48
N LYS A 113 -9.05 -9.54 -0.80
CA LYS A 113 -8.25 -9.04 -1.92
C LYS A 113 -9.03 -8.05 -2.77
N PHE A 114 -8.37 -6.97 -3.14
CA PHE A 114 -8.85 -6.00 -4.11
C PHE A 114 -7.94 -6.07 -5.33
N GLU A 115 -8.51 -6.39 -6.49
CA GLU A 115 -7.80 -6.29 -7.77
C GLU A 115 -7.52 -4.82 -8.06
N LEU A 116 -6.26 -4.49 -8.33
CA LEU A 116 -5.82 -3.13 -8.67
C LEU A 116 -5.69 -3.01 -10.18
N PRO A 117 -6.12 -1.89 -10.78
CA PRO A 117 -5.96 -1.65 -12.20
C PRO A 117 -4.50 -1.29 -12.50
N VAL A 118 -3.64 -2.27 -12.77
CA VAL A 118 -2.27 -2.00 -13.20
C VAL A 118 -2.32 -1.22 -14.53
N PRO A 119 -1.71 -0.02 -14.61
CA PRO A 119 -1.62 0.70 -15.87
C PRO A 119 -0.85 -0.14 -16.87
N ASN A 120 -1.38 -0.34 -18.07
CA ASN A 120 -0.56 -0.82 -19.18
C ASN A 120 0.43 0.30 -19.54
N GLU A 121 1.69 -0.05 -19.85
CA GLU A 121 2.75 0.89 -20.25
C GLU A 121 2.31 1.96 -21.27
#